data_AF-A0A9E3WVV2-F1
#
_entry.id   AF-A0A9E3WVV2-F1
#
_cell.length_a   1.000
_cell.length_b   1.000
_cell.length_c   1.000
_cell.angle_alpha   90.00
_cell.angle_beta   90.00
_cell.angle_gamma   90.00
#
_symmetry.space_group_name_H-M   'P 1'
#
loop_
_entity.id
_entity.type
_entity.pdbx_description
1 polymer ?
#
loop_
_entity_poly.entity_id
_entity_poly.type
_entity_poly.pdbx_seq_one_letter_code
_entity_poly.pdbx_strand_id
1 'polypeptide(L)' 'MSTSDSPSDQAANNHNDGPTLPAELVARLRGEFPALARMVDGQPAVFFDGPAGTQTPQAVIDAVSNCLAGTNANHGGLFA' A
#
# COMPACT_ATOMS: atom_id res chain seq x y z
N MET A 1 10.17 42.63 34.20
CA MET A 1 11.12 42.16 33.15
C MET A 1 12.15 41.30 33.85
N SER A 2 12.33 40.01 33.61
CA SER A 2 12.26 39.25 32.37
C SER A 2 11.82 37.82 32.69
N THR A 3 10.86 37.27 31.94
CA THR A 3 10.52 35.84 31.97
C THR A 3 11.58 35.10 31.14
N SER A 4 12.48 34.37 31.80
CA SER A 4 13.35 33.42 31.12
C SER A 4 12.54 32.16 30.84
N ASP A 5 12.02 32.08 29.63
CA ASP A 5 11.38 30.89 29.08
C ASP A 5 12.49 29.85 28.86
N SER A 6 12.54 28.84 29.73
CA SER A 6 13.40 27.66 29.56
C SER A 6 12.88 26.86 28.37
N PRO A 7 13.71 26.46 27.39
CA PRO A 7 13.23 25.70 26.24
C PRO A 7 12.73 24.33 26.70
N SER A 8 11.42 24.22 26.58
CA SER A 8 10.55 23.07 26.64
C SER A 8 10.96 21.97 25.65
N ASP A 9 10.79 20.73 26.11
CA ASP A 9 10.20 19.61 25.35
C ASP A 9 10.64 19.41 23.90
N GLN A 10 11.89 18.98 23.69
CA GLN A 10 12.26 18.23 22.49
C GLN A 10 12.93 16.89 22.85
N ALA A 11 12.24 16.11 23.67
CA ALA A 11 12.42 14.66 23.74
C ALA A 11 11.08 13.99 23.47
N ALA A 12 10.42 14.37 22.38
CA ALA A 12 9.19 13.71 21.92
C ALA A 12 9.56 12.35 21.28
N ASN A 13 9.61 11.32 22.12
CA ASN A 13 9.09 9.97 21.86
C ASN A 13 9.09 9.49 20.39
N ASN A 14 10.23 8.99 19.90
CA ASN A 14 10.23 8.09 18.76
C ASN A 14 9.90 6.66 19.24
N HIS A 15 8.63 6.38 19.54
CA HIS A 15 8.17 5.01 19.77
C HIS A 15 8.09 4.26 18.42
N ASN A 16 9.24 3.81 17.91
CA ASN A 16 9.36 2.96 16.73
C ASN A 16 10.09 1.64 17.07
N ASP A 17 9.81 1.06 18.23
CA ASP A 17 10.46 -0.18 18.70
C ASP A 17 9.93 -1.47 18.03
N GLY A 18 9.11 -1.33 16.98
CA GLY A 18 8.60 -2.44 16.19
C GLY A 18 9.62 -2.94 15.16
N PRO A 19 9.56 -4.23 14.75
CA PRO A 19 10.44 -4.73 13.71
C PRO A 19 10.23 -3.92 12.42
N THR A 20 11.29 -3.23 12.00
CA THR A 20 11.32 -2.47 10.75
C THR A 20 11.81 -3.39 9.63
N LEU A 21 11.04 -3.50 8.55
CA LEU A 21 11.48 -4.24 7.36
C LEU A 21 12.65 -3.50 6.68
N PRO A 22 13.62 -4.22 6.09
CA PRO A 22 14.68 -3.59 5.29
C PRO A 22 14.10 -2.72 4.17
N ALA A 23 14.67 -1.53 3.95
CA ALA A 23 14.18 -0.58 2.95
C ALA A 23 14.14 -1.19 1.52
N GLU A 24 15.11 -2.04 1.19
CA GLU A 24 15.14 -2.76 -0.09
C GLU A 24 13.96 -3.72 -0.24
N LEU A 25 13.63 -4.46 0.83
CA LEU A 25 12.48 -5.35 0.86
C LEU A 25 11.18 -4.56 0.69
N VAL A 26 11.06 -3.40 1.36
CA VAL A 26 9.90 -2.53 1.20
C VAL A 26 9.77 -2.02 -0.23
N ALA A 27 10.87 -1.56 -0.84
CA ALA A 27 10.88 -1.11 -2.23
C ALA A 27 10.44 -2.23 -3.19
N ARG A 28 10.96 -3.45 -2.99
CA ARG A 28 10.58 -4.62 -3.78
C ARG A 28 9.09 -4.94 -3.63
N LEU A 29 8.58 -5.01 -2.40
CA LEU A 29 7.17 -5.28 -2.14
C LEU A 29 6.25 -4.21 -2.73
N ARG A 30 6.64 -2.93 -2.65
CA ARG A 30 5.86 -1.84 -3.27
C ARG A 30 5.78 -1.97 -4.80
N GLY A 31 6.80 -2.53 -5.44
CA GLY A 31 6.81 -2.82 -6.88
C GLY A 31 5.72 -3.81 -7.32
N GLU A 32 5.23 -4.64 -6.41
CA GLU A 32 4.17 -5.62 -6.70
C GLU A 32 2.78 -4.99 -6.80
N PHE A 33 2.60 -3.71 -6.42
CA PHE A 33 1.31 -3.03 -6.39
C PHE A 33 1.26 -1.89 -7.43
N PRO A 34 0.71 -2.12 -8.63
CA PRO A 34 0.71 -1.13 -9.71
C PRO A 34 0.09 0.21 -9.33
N ALA A 35 -0.91 0.21 -8.42
CA ALA A 35 -1.55 1.43 -7.94
C ALA A 35 -0.57 2.41 -7.28
N LEU A 36 0.52 1.93 -6.67
CA LEU A 36 1.52 2.77 -6.01
C LEU A 36 2.41 3.55 -6.98
N ALA A 37 2.38 3.22 -8.28
CA ALA A 37 3.06 3.96 -9.33
C ALA A 37 2.17 5.06 -9.95
N ARG A 38 0.91 5.21 -9.52
CA ARG A 38 0.01 6.22 -10.07
C ARG A 38 0.46 7.63 -9.72
N MET A 39 0.25 8.54 -10.67
CA MET A 39 0.44 9.97 -10.49
C MET A 39 -0.92 10.66 -10.43
N VAL A 40 -1.11 11.57 -9.47
CA VAL A 40 -2.29 12.44 -9.31
C VAL A 40 -1.76 13.87 -9.31
N ASP A 41 -2.23 14.69 -10.25
CA ASP A 41 -1.78 16.08 -10.42
C ASP A 41 -0.24 16.22 -10.51
N GLY A 42 0.40 15.25 -11.16
CA GLY A 42 1.86 15.21 -11.32
C GLY A 42 2.65 14.78 -10.07
N GLN A 43 1.97 14.35 -9.00
CA GLN A 43 2.60 13.83 -7.78
C GLN A 43 2.33 12.33 -7.58
N PRO A 44 3.24 11.56 -6.98
CA PRO A 44 2.99 10.17 -6.64
C PRO A 44 1.78 10.03 -5.70
N ALA A 45 0.87 9.12 -6.02
CA ALA A 45 -0.29 8.84 -5.18
C ALA A 45 0.12 8.23 -3.84
N VAL A 46 -0.50 8.69 -2.75
CA VAL A 46 -0.31 8.17 -1.40
C VAL A 46 -1.64 7.66 -0.87
N PHE A 47 -1.66 6.38 -0.49
CA PHE A 47 -2.88 5.68 -0.04
C PHE A 47 -2.81 5.47 1.47
N PHE A 48 -3.55 6.27 2.25
CA PHE A 48 -3.65 6.17 3.71
C PHE A 48 -5.06 5.79 4.19
N ASP A 49 -5.77 5.00 3.40
CA ASP A 49 -7.11 4.51 3.72
C ASP A 49 -7.19 2.98 3.65
N GLY A 50 -6.34 2.33 4.45
CA GLY A 50 -6.35 0.87 4.58
C GLY A 50 -7.71 0.30 5.01
N PRO A 51 -8.47 0.93 5.94
CA PRO A 51 -9.78 0.42 6.36
C PRO A 51 -10.84 0.40 5.25
N ALA A 52 -10.83 1.35 4.31
CA ALA A 52 -11.76 1.32 3.18
C ALA A 52 -11.38 0.30 2.10
N GLY A 53 -10.12 -0.15 2.08
CA GLY A 53 -9.65 -1.19 1.18
C GLY A 53 -8.14 -1.21 1.01
N THR A 54 -7.64 -2.32 0.47
CA THR A 54 -6.22 -2.52 0.18
C THR A 54 -5.96 -2.46 -1.33
N GLN A 55 -4.73 -2.09 -1.69
CA GLN A 55 -4.28 -2.17 -3.08
C GLN A 55 -4.08 -3.63 -3.48
N THR A 56 -4.35 -3.95 -4.74
CA THR A 56 -4.23 -5.32 -5.27
C THR A 56 -2.84 -5.52 -5.90
N PRO A 57 -2.10 -6.58 -5.54
CA PRO A 57 -0.84 -6.88 -6.20
C PRO A 57 -1.05 -7.46 -7.60
N GLN A 58 -0.05 -7.34 -8.48
CA GLN A 58 -0.13 -7.76 -9.88
C GLN A 58 -0.53 -9.23 -10.04
N ALA A 59 0.03 -10.13 -9.22
CA ALA A 59 -0.29 -11.57 -9.29
C ALA A 59 -1.80 -11.87 -9.08
N VAL A 60 -2.50 -11.09 -8.25
CA VAL A 60 -3.94 -11.25 -8.04
C VAL A 60 -4.72 -10.70 -9.23
N ILE A 61 -4.29 -9.58 -9.79
CA ILE A 61 -4.87 -9.01 -11.02
C ILE A 61 -4.78 -10.05 -12.14
N ASP A 62 -3.60 -10.62 -12.37
CA ASP A 62 -3.36 -11.62 -13.41
C ASP A 62 -4.22 -12.87 -13.22
N ALA A 63 -4.32 -13.38 -11.99
CA ALA A 63 -5.15 -14.54 -11.69
C ALA A 63 -6.64 -14.29 -11.99
N VAL A 64 -7.17 -13.13 -11.59
CA VAL A 64 -8.55 -12.75 -11.89
C VAL A 64 -8.76 -12.57 -13.39
N SER A 65 -7.85 -11.88 -14.08
CA SER A 65 -7.90 -11.69 -15.53
C SER A 65 -7.89 -13.02 -16.27
N ASN A 66 -7.01 -13.95 -15.89
CA ASN A 66 -6.93 -15.29 -16.49
C ASN A 66 -8.22 -16.08 -16.26
N CYS A 67 -8.79 -16.03 -15.06
CA CYS A 67 -10.06 -16.67 -14.75
C CYS A 67 -11.18 -16.10 -15.65
N LEU A 68 -11.30 -14.78 -15.71
CA LEU A 68 -12.32 -14.10 -16.50
C LEU A 68 -12.20 -14.37 -18.01
N ALA A 69 -10.97 -14.48 -18.52
CA ALA A 69 -10.72 -14.71 -19.93
C ALA A 69 -10.88 -16.18 -20.35
N GLY A 70 -10.49 -17.13 -19.49
CA GLY A 70 -10.34 -18.54 -19.88
C GLY A 70 -11.27 -19.52 -19.20
N THR A 71 -11.78 -19.21 -18.00
CA THR A 71 -12.48 -20.22 -17.16
C THR A 71 -13.79 -19.71 -16.55
N ASN A 72 -14.18 -18.46 -16.81
CA ASN A 72 -15.39 -17.89 -16.24
C ASN A 72 -16.64 -18.51 -16.88
N ALA A 73 -17.20 -19.45 -16.15
CA ALA A 73 -18.35 -20.23 -16.53
C ALA A 73 -19.22 -20.45 -15.29
N ASN A 74 -20.54 -20.35 -15.47
CA ASN A 74 -21.45 -20.81 -14.43
C ASN A 74 -21.32 -22.33 -14.27
N HIS A 75 -21.34 -22.80 -13.02
CA HIS A 75 -21.34 -24.23 -12.72
C HIS A 75 -22.60 -24.87 -13.34
N GLY A 76 -22.40 -25.85 -14.24
CA GLY A 76 -23.50 -26.58 -14.90
C GLY A 76 -23.86 -26.13 -16.32
N GLY A 77 -23.14 -25.16 -16.91
CA GLY A 77 -23.23 -24.94 -18.36
C GLY A 77 -22.52 -26.05 -19.12
N LEU A 78 -23.24 -26.79 -19.97
CA LEU A 78 -22.62 -27.65 -20.98
C LEU A 78 -21.96 -26.73 -22.02
N PHE A 79 -20.65 -26.55 -21.95
CA PHE A 79 -19.89 -25.94 -23.03
C PHE A 79 -19.47 -27.05 -24.00
N ALA A 80 -19.97 -27.01 -25.23
CA ALA A 80 -19.60 -27.88 -26.35
C ALA A 80 -18.54 -27.20 -27.23
#